data_AF-A0A0Q6SS47-F1
#
_entry.id   AF-A0A0Q6SS47-F1
#
_cell.length_a   1.000
_cell.length_b   1.000
_cell.length_c   1.000
_cell.angle_alpha   90.00
_cell.angle_beta   90.00
_cell.angle_gamma   90.00
#
_symmetry.space_group_name_H-M   'P 1'
#
loop_
_entity.id
_entity.type
_entity.pdbx_description
1 polymer ?
#
loop_
_entity_poly.entity_id
_entity_poly.type
_entity_poly.pdbx_seq_one_letter_code
_entity_poly.pdbx_strand_id
1 'polypeptide(L)'
;MTIEAARYLVSHPDRHLSCQEAVERDLVELIDKANMRGWGTVETMDAIDEVMKHLRLAYAEDPDPAEEPIMDARLFLHKHAT
;
A
#
# COMPACT_ATOMS: atom_id res chain seq x y z
N MET A 1 14.81 -5.55 -10.61
CA MET A 1 14.10 -4.85 -9.53
C MET A 1 13.80 -5.88 -8.46
N THR A 2 14.45 -5.79 -7.31
CA THR A 2 14.18 -6.64 -6.15
C THR A 2 13.08 -5.96 -5.33
N ILE A 3 11.98 -6.66 -5.07
CA ILE A 3 10.91 -6.15 -4.22
C ILE A 3 11.26 -6.56 -2.79
N GLU A 4 11.59 -5.58 -1.95
CA GLU A 4 11.86 -5.84 -0.54
C GLU A 4 10.56 -6.04 0.24
N ALA A 5 10.55 -7.01 1.16
CA ALA A 5 9.42 -7.23 2.05
C ALA A 5 9.29 -6.06 3.04
N ALA A 6 8.08 -5.84 3.56
CA ALA A 6 7.83 -4.82 4.56
C ALA A 6 8.76 -4.99 5.77
N ARG A 7 9.46 -3.92 6.16
CA ARG A 7 10.44 -3.91 7.26
C ARG A 7 9.82 -4.22 8.62
N TYR A 8 8.56 -3.84 8.83
CA TYR A 8 7.87 -3.98 10.11
C TYR A 8 6.60 -4.84 10.02
N LEU A 9 6.33 -5.58 11.10
CA LEU A 9 5.08 -6.33 11.30
C LEU A 9 3.88 -5.39 11.37
N VAL A 10 2.68 -5.91 11.05
CA VAL A 10 1.41 -5.14 11.00
C VAL A 10 1.14 -4.32 12.27
N SER A 11 1.49 -4.86 13.44
CA SER A 11 1.26 -4.22 14.74
C SER A 11 2.30 -3.18 15.14
N HIS A 12 3.39 -3.02 14.38
CA HIS A 12 4.46 -2.10 14.75
C HIS A 12 4.01 -0.64 14.56
N PRO A 13 4.24 0.25 15.54
CA PRO A 13 3.81 1.64 15.46
C PRO A 13 4.36 2.34 14.20
N ASP A 14 5.61 2.09 13.83
CA ASP A 14 6.27 2.75 12.69
C ASP A 14 6.02 2.07 11.33
N ARG A 15 5.16 1.04 11.25
CA ARG A 15 4.90 0.37 9.96
C ARG A 15 4.31 1.34 8.94
N HIS A 16 3.46 2.26 9.37
CA HIS A 16 2.87 3.26 8.49
C HIS A 16 3.93 4.19 7.89
N LEU A 17 4.92 4.62 8.70
CA LEU A 17 6.03 5.45 8.24
C LEU A 17 6.93 4.68 7.27
N SER A 18 7.28 3.44 7.58
CA SER A 18 8.07 2.61 6.67
C SER A 18 7.36 2.34 5.34
N CYS A 19 6.02 2.28 5.34
CA CYS A 19 5.24 2.19 4.10
C CYS A 19 5.36 3.48 3.28
N GLN A 20 5.25 4.64 3.92
CA GLN A 20 5.41 5.95 3.27
C GLN A 20 6.79 6.10 2.64
N GLU A 21 7.85 5.79 3.38
CA GLU A 21 9.24 5.84 2.87
C GLU A 21 9.45 4.92 1.66
N ALA A 22 8.85 3.72 1.69
CA ALA A 22 8.96 2.77 0.60
C ALA A 22 8.27 3.27 -0.68
N VAL A 23 7.09 3.87 -0.56
CA VAL A 23 6.34 4.37 -1.73
C VAL A 23 6.84 5.73 -2.23
N GLU A 24 7.45 6.55 -1.36
CA GLU A 24 7.94 7.88 -1.71
C GLU A 24 8.92 7.83 -2.88
N ARG A 25 9.90 6.92 -2.82
CA ARG A 25 10.89 6.75 -3.90
C ARG A 25 10.22 6.50 -5.25
N ASP A 26 9.23 5.61 -5.27
CA ASP A 26 8.57 5.20 -6.51
C ASP A 26 7.66 6.32 -7.03
N LEU A 27 7.05 7.11 -6.13
CA LEU A 27 6.27 8.31 -6.49
C LEU A 27 7.16 9.43 -7.05
N VAL A 28 8.35 9.64 -6.50
CA VAL A 28 9.32 10.61 -7.06
C VAL A 28 9.69 10.23 -8.49
N GLU A 29 9.99 8.96 -8.75
CA GLU A 29 10.27 8.50 -10.12
C GLU A 29 9.06 8.68 -11.06
N LEU A 30 7.84 8.49 -10.56
CA LEU A 30 6.61 8.71 -11.33
C LEU A 30 6.45 10.18 -11.70
N ILE A 31 6.70 11.07 -10.74
CA ILE A 31 6.67 12.53 -10.92
C ILE A 31 7.72 12.96 -11.94
N ASP A 32 8.95 12.47 -11.83
CA ASP A 32 10.01 12.77 -12.80
C ASP A 32 9.63 12.31 -14.22
N LYS A 33 9.02 11.13 -14.36
CA LYS A 33 8.53 10.63 -15.64
C LYS A 33 7.40 11.50 -16.20
N ALA A 34 6.51 12.02 -15.37
CA ALA A 34 5.44 12.92 -15.80
C ALA A 34 6.01 14.28 -16.23
N ASN A 35 6.97 14.82 -15.48
CA ASN A 35 7.69 16.05 -15.80
C ASN A 35 8.43 15.94 -17.15
N MET A 36 9.11 14.82 -17.40
CA MET A 36 9.75 14.54 -18.70
C MET A 36 8.74 14.47 -19.86
N ARG A 37 7.46 14.23 -19.58
CA ARG A 37 6.37 14.25 -20.57
C ARG A 37 5.70 15.61 -20.70
N GLY A 38 6.18 16.62 -19.97
CA GLY A 38 5.72 18.00 -20.05
C GLY A 38 4.62 18.38 -19.05
N TRP A 39 4.25 17.48 -18.13
CA TRP A 39 3.30 17.79 -17.07
C TRP A 39 3.99 18.56 -15.93
N GLY A 40 3.23 19.36 -15.18
CA GLY A 40 3.77 20.03 -13.99
C GLY A 40 3.88 19.09 -12.80
N THR A 41 4.83 19.35 -11.89
CA THR A 41 4.96 18.58 -10.64
C THR A 41 3.68 18.60 -9.81
N VAL A 42 3.12 19.79 -9.55
CA VAL A 42 1.89 19.95 -8.75
C VAL A 42 0.70 19.31 -9.45
N GLU A 43 0.55 19.54 -10.75
CA GLU A 43 -0.47 18.90 -11.58
C GLU A 43 -0.39 17.37 -11.50
N THR A 44 0.83 16.81 -11.52
CA THR A 44 1.06 15.37 -11.38
C THR A 44 0.68 14.89 -9.98
N MET A 45 1.03 15.63 -8.93
CA MET A 45 0.66 15.27 -7.55
C MET A 45 -0.86 15.27 -7.36
N ASP A 46 -1.56 16.26 -7.90
CA ASP A 46 -3.02 16.35 -7.86
C ASP A 46 -3.65 15.16 -8.62
N ALA A 47 -3.10 14.82 -9.79
CA ALA A 47 -3.56 13.67 -10.56
C ALA A 47 -3.34 12.34 -9.82
N ILE A 48 -2.21 12.18 -9.13
CA ILE A 48 -1.94 10.99 -8.30
C ILE A 48 -2.96 10.88 -7.16
N ASP A 49 -3.28 11.98 -6.47
CA ASP A 49 -4.27 11.97 -5.38
C ASP A 49 -5.66 11.57 -5.88
N GLU A 50 -6.12 12.12 -7.01
CA GLU A 50 -7.41 11.76 -7.61
C GLU A 50 -7.46 10.29 -8.06
N VAL A 51 -6.40 9.78 -8.67
CA VAL A 51 -6.31 8.35 -9.04
C VAL A 51 -6.37 7.48 -7.78
N MET A 52 -5.67 7.83 -6.70
CA MET A 52 -5.70 7.07 -5.45
C MET A 52 -7.09 7.06 -4.79
N LYS A 53 -7.85 8.14 -4.88
CA LYS A 53 -9.26 8.18 -4.42
C LYS A 53 -10.12 7.19 -5.20
N HIS A 54 -10.01 7.18 -6.53
CA HIS A 54 -10.76 6.25 -7.37
C HIS A 54 -10.37 4.78 -7.12
N LEU A 55 -9.07 4.50 -6.96
CA LEU A 55 -8.60 3.15 -6.64
C LEU A 55 -9.17 2.68 -5.29
N ARG A 56 -9.16 3.52 -4.25
CA ARG A 56 -9.75 3.14 -2.95
C ARG A 56 -11.22 2.76 -3.06
N LEU A 57 -11.99 3.46 -3.88
CA LEU A 57 -13.41 3.11 -4.12
C LEU A 57 -13.53 1.76 -4.82
N ALA A 58 -12.74 1.53 -5.87
CA ALA A 58 -12.76 0.26 -6.60
C ALA A 58 -12.38 -0.95 -5.72
N TYR A 59 -11.31 -0.84 -4.92
CA TYR A 59 -10.87 -1.92 -4.03
C TYR A 59 -11.79 -2.13 -2.81
N ALA A 60 -12.59 -1.12 -2.44
CA ALA A 60 -13.62 -1.28 -1.42
C ALA A 60 -14.85 -2.04 -1.93
N GLU A 61 -15.16 -1.92 -3.24
CA GLU A 61 -16.27 -2.61 -3.88
C GLU A 61 -15.93 -4.07 -4.23
N ASP A 62 -14.69 -4.35 -4.60
CA ASP A 62 -14.17 -5.70 -4.83
C ASP A 62 -12.88 -5.90 -4.02
N PRO A 63 -13.00 -6.33 -2.75
CA PRO A 63 -11.82 -6.67 -1.96
C PRO A 63 -11.14 -7.86 -2.66
N ASP A 64 -9.99 -7.59 -3.28
CA ASP A 64 -9.16 -8.58 -3.94
C ASP A 64 -9.05 -9.83 -3.04
N PRO A 65 -9.39 -11.05 -3.52
CA PRO A 65 -9.34 -12.27 -2.71
C PRO A 65 -7.95 -12.56 -2.10
N ALA A 66 -6.89 -11.87 -2.54
CA ALA A 66 -5.57 -11.90 -1.90
C ALA A 66 -5.49 -11.12 -0.56
N GLU A 67 -6.44 -10.24 -0.26
CA GLU A 67 -6.65 -9.61 1.05
C GLU A 67 -7.64 -10.40 1.91
N GLU A 68 -7.60 -11.74 1.89
CA GLU A 68 -8.15 -12.47 3.03
C GLU A 68 -7.45 -11.95 4.30
N PRO A 69 -8.21 -11.51 5.32
CA PRO A 69 -7.62 -11.09 6.57
C PRO A 69 -6.72 -12.22 7.03
N ILE A 70 -5.49 -11.91 7.43
CA ILE A 70 -4.63 -12.84 8.16
C ILE A 70 -5.36 -13.12 9.48
N MET A 71 -6.37 -13.99 9.42
CA MET A 71 -7.02 -14.59 10.56
C MET A 71 -5.92 -15.40 11.19
N ASP A 72 -5.36 -14.84 12.26
CA ASP A 72 -4.32 -15.41 13.07
C ASP A 72 -4.69 -16.87 13.37
N ALA A 73 -4.08 -17.80 12.62
CA ALA A 73 -4.36 -19.23 12.71
C ALA A 73 -4.05 -19.80 14.11
N ARG A 74 -3.48 -18.99 15.01
CA ARG A 74 -3.29 -19.29 16.42
C ARG A 74 -4.56 -19.19 17.25
N LEU A 75 -5.62 -18.52 16.79
CA LEU A 75 -6.87 -18.41 17.56
C LEU A 75 -7.69 -19.71 17.55
N PHE A 76 -7.51 -20.58 16.55
CA PHE A 76 -8.21 -21.86 16.44
C PHE A 76 -7.52 -23.03 17.15
N LEU A 77 -6.32 -22.83 17.71
CA LEU A 77 -5.52 -23.91 18.32
C LEU A 77 -5.62 -24.00 19.85
N HIS A 78 -6.56 -23.28 20.47
CA HIS A 78 -6.82 -23.43 21.90
C HIS A 78 -8.03 -24.35 22.18
N LYS A 79 -7.69 -25.64 22.22
CA LYS A 79 -8.23 -26.67 23.14
C LYS A 79 -9.70 -27.06 22.97
N HIS A 80 -9.93 -28.02 22.08
CA HIS A 80 -10.71 -29.18 22.50
C HIS A 80 -9.79 -30.11 23.29
N ALA A 81 -9.79 -29.96 24.62
CA ALA A 81 -9.41 -31.02 25.52
C ALA A 81 -10.71 -31.62 26.08
N THR A 82 -10.82 -32.94 25.92
CA THR A 82 -11.82 -33.88 26.43
C THR A 82 -12.34 -33.59 27.82
#